data_AF-A0A6M2CT04-F1
#
_entry.id   AF-A0A6M2CT04-F1
#
_cell.length_a   1.000
_cell.length_b   1.000
_cell.length_c   1.000
_cell.angle_alpha   90.00
_cell.angle_beta   90.00
_cell.angle_gamma   90.00
#
_symmetry.space_group_name_H-M   'P 1'
#
loop_
_entity.id
_entity.type
_entity.pdbx_description
1 polymer ?
#
loop_
_entity_poly.entity_id
_entity_poly.type
_entity_poly.pdbx_seq_one_letter_code
_entity_poly.pdbx_strand_id
1 'polypeptide(L)'
;MHTSNTLRLSLQTLGAGSGGGGSCLEASSPYTKHFVHSKSSQYRRMKTEWRNNVYLARSGIQGLGLYAARDIECHTMIIEYIGQLIRNEIAERNEAIYEAQNRGVYMFRLDENRVIDATLSGGLARYINHSCSPNCVAELVQIDRENKILIIANRRITRGEELTYDYKFDYEDDGHKIPCLCSASNCRKWMN
;
A
#
# COMPACT_ATOMS: atom_id res chain seq x y z
N MET A 1 -13.22 -14.26 -20.48
CA MET A 1 -12.36 -15.30 -19.91
C MET A 1 -11.72 -14.71 -18.67
N HIS A 2 -12.33 -14.94 -17.50
CA HIS A 2 -11.87 -14.40 -16.22
C HIS A 2 -10.82 -15.37 -15.71
N THR A 3 -9.55 -14.96 -15.64
CA THR A 3 -8.50 -15.75 -15.02
C THR A 3 -8.71 -15.72 -13.51
N SER A 4 -9.43 -16.72 -13.01
CA SER A 4 -9.42 -17.11 -11.60
C SER A 4 -8.00 -17.53 -11.23
N ASN A 5 -7.21 -16.58 -10.74
CA ASN A 5 -6.04 -16.87 -9.92
C ASN A 5 -6.49 -16.62 -8.48
N THR A 6 -6.91 -17.68 -7.82
CA THR A 6 -7.11 -17.73 -6.37
C THR A 6 -5.74 -17.57 -5.73
N LEU A 7 -5.29 -16.32 -5.63
CA LEU A 7 -4.12 -15.97 -4.85
C LEU A 7 -4.53 -16.10 -3.39
N ARG A 8 -4.27 -17.27 -2.79
CA ARG A 8 -4.15 -17.40 -1.34
C ARG A 8 -3.04 -16.41 -0.96
N LEU A 9 -3.37 -15.31 -0.30
CA LEU A 9 -2.43 -14.22 0.00
C LEU A 9 -2.42 -14.00 1.49
N SER A 10 -1.28 -14.32 2.09
CA SER A 10 -0.91 -13.94 3.45
C SER A 10 -1.26 -12.48 3.72
N LEU A 11 -1.74 -12.19 4.93
CA LEU A 11 -2.08 -10.83 5.30
C LEU A 11 -0.87 -9.90 5.12
N GLN A 12 -1.08 -8.75 4.47
CA GLN A 12 -0.04 -7.73 4.37
C GLN A 12 0.34 -7.27 5.78
N THR A 13 1.62 -7.34 6.12
CA THR A 13 2.12 -6.92 7.43
C THR A 13 2.92 -5.62 7.31
N LEU A 14 2.88 -4.84 8.38
CA LEU A 14 3.80 -3.74 8.56
C LEU A 14 5.15 -4.32 8.98
N GLY A 15 6.10 -4.45 8.06
CA GLY A 15 7.45 -4.82 8.46
C GLY A 15 8.07 -3.75 9.35
N ALA A 16 8.53 -4.12 10.54
CA ALA A 16 9.35 -3.28 11.41
C ALA A 16 10.60 -2.83 10.63
N GLY A 17 10.66 -1.55 10.27
CA GLY A 17 11.76 -1.02 9.48
C GLY A 17 13.04 -0.91 10.29
N SER A 18 13.98 -1.83 10.07
CA SER A 18 15.41 -1.49 10.09
C SER A 18 15.78 -0.88 8.73
N GLY A 19 16.47 0.26 8.76
CA GLY A 19 16.71 1.11 7.60
C GLY A 19 17.63 0.51 6.53
N GLY A 20 17.35 0.89 5.29
CA GLY A 20 18.14 0.65 4.08
C GLY A 20 17.20 0.59 2.87
N GLY A 21 17.32 1.33 1.79
CA GLY A 21 18.32 2.26 1.31
C GLY A 21 17.86 2.71 -0.08
N GLY A 22 17.20 3.86 -0.12
CA GLY A 22 16.69 4.52 -1.32
C GLY A 22 16.49 5.99 -0.98
N SER A 23 17.61 6.66 -0.69
CA SER A 23 17.62 8.00 -0.11
C SER A 23 17.11 9.04 -1.10
N CYS A 24 16.04 9.74 -0.73
CA CYS A 24 15.84 11.10 -1.20
C CYS A 24 17.04 11.92 -0.70
N LEU A 25 17.87 12.40 -1.63
CA LEU A 25 18.99 13.28 -1.30
C LEU A 25 18.41 14.53 -0.62
N GLU A 26 18.67 14.69 0.68
CA GLU A 26 18.37 15.92 1.39
C GLU A 26 19.29 17.03 0.85
N ALA A 27 18.80 17.77 -0.14
CA ALA A 27 19.39 19.05 -0.50
C ALA A 27 19.03 20.07 0.59
N SER A 28 19.80 20.09 1.67
CA SER A 28 19.68 21.08 2.74
C SER A 28 20.23 22.43 2.27
N SER A 29 19.35 23.32 1.80
CA SER A 29 19.65 24.74 1.64
C SER A 29 19.45 25.44 3.00
N PRO A 30 20.46 26.17 3.54
CA PRO A 30 20.43 26.70 4.90
C PRO A 30 19.49 27.91 5.14
N TYR A 31 18.69 28.31 4.14
CA TYR A 31 17.79 29.46 4.23
C TYR A 31 16.35 29.11 3.82
N THR A 32 15.66 28.31 4.61
CA THR A 32 14.19 28.30 4.58
C THR A 32 13.68 27.93 5.96
N LYS A 33 12.94 28.84 6.61
CA LYS A 33 12.17 28.52 7.82
C LYS A 33 11.07 27.54 7.42
N HIS A 34 11.38 26.25 7.39
CA HIS A 34 10.38 25.21 7.12
C HIS A 34 9.42 25.18 8.30
N PHE A 35 8.23 25.73 8.10
CA PHE A 35 7.10 25.49 8.98
C PHE A 35 6.73 24.01 8.80
N VAL A 36 7.27 23.13 9.66
CA VAL A 36 6.99 21.70 9.61
C VAL A 36 5.53 21.51 10.03
N HIS A 37 4.64 21.37 9.05
CA HIS A 37 3.25 21.04 9.32
C HIS A 37 3.19 19.71 10.08
N SER A 38 2.42 19.66 11.17
CA SER A 38 2.21 18.43 11.94
C SER A 38 1.66 17.31 11.06
N LYS A 39 1.91 16.05 11.43
CA LYS A 39 1.37 14.88 10.70
C LYS A 39 -0.15 14.96 10.53
N SER A 40 -0.90 15.40 11.57
CA SER A 40 -2.34 15.64 11.47
C SER A 40 -2.71 16.71 10.45
N SER A 41 -1.93 17.79 10.32
CA SER A 41 -2.17 18.83 9.30
C SER A 41 -1.95 18.30 7.89
N GLN A 42 -0.88 17.54 7.67
CA GLN A 42 -0.59 16.93 6.36
C GLN A 42 -1.67 15.90 5.98
N TYR A 43 -2.09 15.08 6.94
CA TYR A 43 -3.17 14.10 6.76
C TYR A 43 -4.49 14.76 6.39
N ARG A 44 -4.91 15.83 7.08
CA ARG A 44 -6.15 16.56 6.76
C ARG A 44 -6.15 17.11 5.35
N ARG A 45 -5.01 17.65 4.90
CA ARG A 45 -4.84 18.14 3.53
C ARG A 45 -4.93 17.01 2.50
N MET A 46 -4.25 15.90 2.75
CA MET A 46 -4.33 14.71 1.90
C MET A 46 -5.78 14.22 1.79
N LYS A 47 -6.52 14.15 2.90
CA LYS A 47 -7.95 13.75 2.93
C LYS A 47 -8.85 14.62 2.05
N THR A 48 -8.56 15.91 1.90
CA THR A 48 -9.34 16.79 1.03
C THR A 48 -8.90 16.71 -0.44
N GLU A 49 -7.62 16.46 -0.69
CA GLU A 49 -7.02 16.54 -2.03
C GLU A 49 -6.80 15.18 -2.73
N TRP A 50 -7.03 14.04 -2.06
CA TRP A 50 -6.64 12.72 -2.59
C TRP A 50 -7.18 12.39 -3.98
N ARG A 51 -8.36 12.89 -4.34
CA ARG A 51 -8.95 12.71 -5.69
C ARG A 51 -8.15 13.37 -6.80
N ASN A 52 -7.36 14.39 -6.47
CA ASN A 52 -6.45 15.07 -7.39
C ASN A 52 -5.04 14.46 -7.38
N ASN A 53 -4.76 13.55 -6.45
CA ASN A 53 -3.46 12.90 -6.34
C ASN A 53 -3.37 11.66 -7.21
N VAL A 54 -4.49 10.94 -7.39
CA VAL A 54 -4.49 9.61 -8.01
C VAL A 54 -5.69 9.37 -8.92
N TYR A 55 -5.51 8.46 -9.88
CA TYR A 55 -6.60 7.92 -10.70
C TYR A 55 -6.43 6.41 -10.91
N LEU A 56 -7.54 5.74 -11.21
CA LEU A 56 -7.57 4.30 -11.47
C LEU A 56 -7.41 4.03 -12.97
N ALA A 57 -6.54 3.10 -13.34
CA ALA A 57 -6.41 2.64 -14.72
C ALA A 57 -6.03 1.15 -14.77
N ARG A 58 -5.97 0.58 -15.98
CA ARG A 58 -5.45 -0.79 -16.16
C ARG A 58 -3.96 -0.84 -15.81
N SER A 59 -3.60 -1.80 -14.98
CA SER A 59 -2.21 -2.02 -14.55
C SER A 59 -1.43 -2.80 -15.59
N GLY A 60 -0.12 -2.51 -15.71
CA GLY A 60 0.82 -3.36 -16.42
C GLY A 60 1.24 -4.61 -15.65
N ILE A 61 0.95 -4.66 -14.33
CA ILE A 61 1.30 -5.74 -13.42
C ILE A 61 0.13 -6.73 -13.33
N GLN A 62 -1.01 -6.28 -12.80
CA GLN A 62 -2.19 -7.13 -12.62
C GLN A 62 -3.47 -6.30 -12.56
N GLY A 63 -4.46 -6.63 -13.40
CA GLY A 63 -5.81 -6.08 -13.32
C GLY A 63 -5.86 -4.54 -13.40
N LEU A 64 -6.15 -3.90 -12.26
CA LEU A 64 -6.20 -2.45 -12.12
C LEU A 64 -5.04 -1.98 -11.25
N GLY A 65 -4.57 -0.77 -11.53
CA GLY A 65 -3.50 -0.10 -10.81
C GLY A 65 -3.91 1.32 -10.43
N LEU A 66 -3.31 1.83 -9.36
CA LEU A 66 -3.48 3.22 -8.97
C LEU A 66 -2.32 4.05 -9.50
N TYR A 67 -2.62 5.14 -10.20
CA TYR A 67 -1.63 5.97 -10.89
C TYR A 67 -1.59 7.38 -10.33
N ALA A 68 -0.42 8.03 -10.40
CA ALA A 68 -0.26 9.42 -10.00
C ALA A 68 -0.93 10.38 -10.99
N ALA A 69 -1.91 11.16 -10.55
CA ALA A 69 -2.62 12.16 -11.39
C ALA A 69 -1.79 13.44 -11.61
N ARG A 70 -0.76 13.65 -10.80
CA ARG A 70 0.16 14.79 -10.78
C ARG A 70 1.54 14.33 -10.32
N ASP A 71 2.52 15.21 -10.41
CA ASP A 71 3.80 14.99 -9.76
C ASP A 71 3.62 14.98 -8.23
N ILE A 72 4.23 13.98 -7.59
CA ILE A 72 4.18 13.75 -6.14
C ILE A 72 5.61 13.77 -5.63
N GLU A 73 5.88 14.66 -4.68
CA GLU A 73 7.20 14.77 -4.08
C GLU A 73 7.45 13.68 -3.05
N CYS A 74 8.73 13.38 -2.81
CA CYS A 74 9.14 12.42 -1.78
C CYS A 74 8.55 12.78 -0.41
N HIS A 75 8.20 11.77 0.39
CA HIS A 75 7.55 11.88 1.71
C HIS A 75 6.13 12.48 1.71
N THR A 76 5.50 12.62 0.54
CA THR A 76 4.11 13.09 0.46
C THR A 76 3.13 11.96 0.81
N MET A 77 2.18 12.23 1.72
CA MET A 77 1.04 11.35 1.98
C MET A 77 0.10 11.34 0.77
N ILE A 78 -0.11 10.18 0.15
CA ILE A 78 -0.86 10.07 -1.11
C ILE A 78 -2.32 9.73 -0.84
N ILE A 79 -2.56 8.62 -0.12
CA ILE A 79 -3.88 8.06 0.15
C ILE A 79 -3.85 7.22 1.43
N GLU A 80 -4.99 7.15 2.12
CA GLU A 80 -5.20 6.26 3.27
C GLU A 80 -5.74 4.90 2.80
N TYR A 81 -5.24 3.82 3.39
CA TYR A 81 -5.83 2.50 3.25
C TYR A 81 -7.03 2.37 4.19
N ILE A 82 -8.24 2.60 3.65
CA ILE A 82 -9.50 2.52 4.39
C ILE A 82 -10.23 1.20 4.13
N GLY A 83 -10.85 0.69 5.19
CA GLY A 83 -11.70 -0.50 5.18
C GLY A 83 -12.39 -0.68 6.54
N GLN A 84 -13.00 -1.84 6.75
CA GLN A 84 -13.60 -2.22 8.01
C GLN A 84 -12.54 -2.73 8.98
N LEU A 85 -12.45 -2.14 10.18
CA LEU A 85 -11.58 -2.64 11.24
C LEU A 85 -12.23 -3.86 11.91
N ILE A 86 -11.61 -5.02 11.77
CA ILE A 86 -12.08 -6.30 12.30
C ILE A 86 -10.99 -6.96 13.16
N ARG A 87 -11.38 -7.94 13.98
CA ARG A 87 -10.44 -8.78 14.73
C ARG A 87 -9.90 -9.91 13.85
N ASN A 88 -8.76 -10.47 14.21
CA ASN A 88 -8.13 -11.56 13.46
C ASN A 88 -9.06 -12.75 13.21
N GLU A 89 -9.84 -13.18 14.22
CA GLU A 89 -10.70 -14.37 14.08
C GLU A 89 -11.82 -14.13 13.04
N ILE A 90 -12.24 -12.86 12.89
CA ILE A 90 -13.20 -12.47 11.86
C ILE A 90 -12.52 -12.37 10.50
N ALA A 91 -11.26 -11.91 10.46
CA ALA A 91 -10.48 -11.84 9.22
C ALA A 91 -10.28 -13.24 8.61
N GLU A 92 -9.82 -14.21 9.41
CA GLU A 92 -9.64 -15.60 8.98
C GLU A 92 -10.95 -16.23 8.48
N ARG A 93 -12.06 -15.97 9.19
CA ARG A 93 -13.37 -16.44 8.76
C ARG A 93 -13.80 -15.80 7.44
N ASN A 94 -13.62 -14.49 7.30
CA ASN A 94 -14.00 -13.75 6.09
C ASN A 94 -13.17 -14.19 4.89
N GLU A 95 -11.86 -14.41 5.07
CA GLU A 95 -10.95 -14.92 4.06
C GLU A 95 -11.47 -16.25 3.49
N ALA A 96 -11.77 -17.24 4.34
CA ALA A 96 -12.32 -18.52 3.90
C ALA A 96 -13.64 -18.38 3.11
N ILE A 97 -14.49 -17.43 3.51
CA ILE A 97 -15.75 -17.13 2.80
C ILE A 97 -15.47 -16.52 1.42
N TYR A 98 -14.56 -15.56 1.34
CA TYR A 98 -14.21 -14.86 0.10
C TYR A 98 -13.50 -15.79 -0.89
N GLU A 99 -12.61 -16.65 -0.39
CA GLU A 99 -11.95 -17.70 -1.18
C GLU A 99 -12.97 -18.67 -1.78
N ALA A 100 -13.92 -19.17 -0.97
CA ALA A 100 -14.99 -20.05 -1.45
C ALA A 100 -15.89 -19.39 -2.51
N GLN A 101 -15.92 -18.05 -2.55
CA GLN A 101 -16.63 -17.25 -3.54
C GLN A 101 -15.76 -16.83 -4.73
N ASN A 102 -14.50 -17.27 -4.81
CA ASN A 102 -13.50 -16.82 -5.78
C ASN A 102 -13.37 -15.28 -5.85
N ARG A 103 -13.48 -14.62 -4.69
CA ARG A 103 -13.36 -13.17 -4.55
C ARG A 103 -11.95 -12.80 -4.13
N GLY A 104 -11.41 -11.71 -4.69
CA GLY A 104 -10.15 -11.16 -4.23
C GLY A 104 -10.25 -10.65 -2.79
N VAL A 105 -9.27 -10.99 -1.96
CA VAL A 105 -9.17 -10.61 -0.55
C VAL A 105 -8.29 -9.37 -0.43
N TYR A 106 -8.75 -8.35 0.28
CA TYR A 106 -8.03 -7.09 0.47
C TYR A 106 -7.92 -6.76 1.95
N MET A 107 -7.01 -7.43 2.64
CA MET A 107 -6.82 -7.28 4.09
C MET A 107 -5.42 -6.75 4.40
N PHE A 108 -5.37 -5.81 5.35
CA PHE A 108 -4.12 -5.21 5.84
C PHE A 108 -4.04 -5.33 7.35
N ARG A 109 -2.98 -5.97 7.87
CA ARG A 109 -2.79 -6.12 9.32
C ARG A 109 -2.35 -4.80 9.95
N LEU A 110 -3.15 -4.30 10.90
CA LEU A 110 -2.87 -3.06 11.62
C LEU A 110 -1.95 -3.33 12.83
N ASP A 111 -2.25 -4.39 13.56
CA ASP A 111 -1.47 -4.90 14.70
C ASP A 111 -1.76 -6.40 14.92
N GLU A 112 -1.28 -6.95 16.04
CA GLU A 112 -1.45 -8.36 16.39
C GLU A 112 -2.91 -8.81 16.52
N ASN A 113 -3.86 -7.90 16.77
CA ASN A 113 -5.26 -8.26 17.05
C ASN A 113 -6.26 -7.67 16.05
N ARG A 114 -5.81 -6.73 15.20
CA ARG A 114 -6.69 -5.94 14.33
C ARG A 114 -6.23 -5.95 12.89
N VAL A 115 -7.20 -6.10 12.00
CA VAL A 115 -7.05 -6.13 10.54
C VAL A 115 -8.02 -5.13 9.92
N ILE A 116 -7.59 -4.44 8.87
CA ILE A 116 -8.45 -3.61 8.03
C ILE A 116 -8.85 -4.43 6.80
N ASP A 117 -10.13 -4.76 6.69
CA ASP A 117 -10.72 -5.47 5.54
C ASP A 117 -11.37 -4.48 4.57
N ALA A 118 -10.81 -4.38 3.36
CA ALA A 118 -11.27 -3.51 2.27
C ALA A 118 -12.02 -4.28 1.17
N THR A 119 -12.36 -5.55 1.40
CA THR A 119 -12.89 -6.49 0.39
C THR A 119 -14.32 -6.17 -0.05
N LEU A 120 -15.17 -5.78 0.91
CA LEU A 120 -16.56 -5.37 0.65
C LEU A 120 -16.70 -3.85 0.60
N SER A 121 -16.08 -3.15 1.55
CA SER A 121 -16.11 -1.69 1.67
C SER A 121 -14.71 -1.15 1.89
N GLY A 122 -14.16 -0.47 0.89
CA GLY A 122 -12.79 0.05 0.94
C GLY A 122 -12.52 1.16 -0.05
N GLY A 123 -11.35 1.79 0.06
CA GLY A 123 -10.92 2.90 -0.80
C GLY A 123 -10.19 2.44 -2.07
N LEU A 124 -9.72 3.41 -2.85
CA LEU A 124 -8.91 3.13 -4.06
C LEU A 124 -7.54 2.51 -3.75
N ALA A 125 -7.04 2.67 -2.52
CA ALA A 125 -5.76 2.13 -2.08
C ALA A 125 -5.64 0.60 -2.25
N ARG A 126 -6.76 -0.13 -2.30
CA ARG A 126 -6.79 -1.58 -2.54
C ARG A 126 -6.27 -2.01 -3.92
N TYR A 127 -6.16 -1.06 -4.87
CA TYR A 127 -5.67 -1.31 -6.22
C TYR A 127 -4.19 -0.95 -6.41
N ILE A 128 -3.47 -0.64 -5.33
CA ILE A 128 -2.03 -0.37 -5.40
C ILE A 128 -1.30 -1.71 -5.40
N ASN A 129 -0.63 -2.03 -6.50
CA ASN A 129 0.01 -3.32 -6.70
C ASN A 129 1.36 -3.46 -5.98
N HIS A 130 1.85 -4.69 -5.89
CA HIS A 130 3.18 -4.98 -5.40
C HIS A 130 4.27 -4.65 -6.43
N SER A 131 5.41 -4.14 -5.96
CA SER A 131 6.66 -4.10 -6.72
C SER A 131 7.86 -4.41 -5.84
N CYS A 132 8.85 -5.12 -6.40
CA CYS A 132 10.17 -5.33 -5.78
C CYS A 132 11.09 -4.09 -5.89
N SER A 133 10.70 -3.09 -6.68
CA SER A 133 11.31 -1.75 -6.72
C SER A 133 10.22 -0.69 -6.50
N PRO A 134 9.66 -0.60 -5.29
CA PRO A 134 8.50 0.23 -5.01
C PRO A 134 8.83 1.72 -4.98
N ASN A 135 7.86 2.55 -5.37
CA ASN A 135 7.93 4.02 -5.27
C ASN A 135 7.14 4.58 -4.08
N CYS A 136 6.42 3.72 -3.36
CA CYS A 136 5.67 4.04 -2.16
C CYS A 136 6.03 3.10 -1.02
N VAL A 137 5.74 3.53 0.20
CA VAL A 137 5.74 2.72 1.42
C VAL A 137 4.39 2.83 2.11
N ALA A 138 3.97 1.74 2.77
CA ALA A 138 2.83 1.76 3.67
C ALA A 138 3.34 1.98 5.10
N GLU A 139 2.89 3.05 5.75
CA GLU A 139 3.30 3.40 7.12
C GLU A 139 2.10 3.50 8.06
N LEU A 140 2.30 3.02 9.29
CA LEU A 140 1.38 3.24 10.39
C LEU A 140 1.63 4.61 11.00
N VAL A 141 0.67 5.51 10.84
CA VAL A 141 0.76 6.87 11.35
C VAL A 141 -0.35 7.10 12.37
N GLN A 142 0.06 7.47 13.59
CA GLN A 142 -0.88 7.88 14.62
C GLN A 142 -1.35 9.32 14.34
N ILE A 143 -2.62 9.46 13.98
CA ILE A 143 -3.29 10.74 13.74
C ILE A 143 -4.42 10.87 14.76
N ASP A 144 -4.39 11.94 15.57
CA ASP A 144 -5.44 12.25 16.54
C ASP A 144 -5.78 11.06 17.49
N ARG A 145 -4.75 10.29 17.88
CA ARG A 145 -4.80 9.07 18.71
C ARG A 145 -5.33 7.81 18.02
N GLU A 146 -5.63 7.87 16.73
CA GLU A 146 -5.98 6.72 15.92
C GLU A 146 -4.82 6.31 15.01
N ASN A 147 -4.56 5.01 14.94
CA ASN A 147 -3.58 4.47 14.00
C ASN A 147 -4.20 4.37 12.61
N LYS A 148 -3.56 4.99 11.61
CA LYS A 148 -3.96 4.98 10.21
C LYS A 148 -2.86 4.38 9.35
N ILE A 149 -3.21 3.57 8.36
CA ILE A 149 -2.26 3.09 7.35
C ILE A 149 -2.28 4.07 6.19
N LEU A 150 -1.16 4.74 5.97
CA LEU A 150 -0.98 5.72 4.90
C LEU A 150 0.00 5.20 3.87
N ILE A 151 -0.32 5.45 2.61
CA ILE A 151 0.61 5.24 1.50
C ILE A 151 1.36 6.55 1.28
N ILE A 152 2.68 6.49 1.43
CA ILE A 152 3.59 7.64 1.36
C ILE A 152 4.60 7.42 0.24
N ALA A 153 4.90 8.46 -0.53
CA ALA A 153 5.93 8.40 -1.56
C ALA A 153 7.32 8.25 -0.93
N ASN A 154 8.11 7.25 -1.36
CA ASN A 154 9.50 7.07 -0.89
C ASN A 154 10.54 7.72 -1.82
N ARG A 155 10.10 8.22 -2.97
CA ARG A 155 10.85 9.00 -3.95
C ARG A 155 9.92 9.99 -4.64
N ARG A 156 10.45 10.88 -5.47
CA ARG A 156 9.63 11.68 -6.39
C ARG A 156 8.95 10.76 -7.40
N ILE A 157 7.64 10.94 -7.61
CA ILE A 157 6.81 10.18 -8.53
C ILE A 157 6.26 11.13 -9.59
N THR A 158 6.51 10.84 -10.86
CA THR A 158 6.01 11.64 -11.98
C THR A 158 4.54 11.32 -12.26
N ARG A 159 3.79 12.30 -12.75
CA ARG A 159 2.44 12.08 -13.27
C ARG A 159 2.41 10.91 -14.26
N GLY A 160 1.46 10.00 -14.07
CA GLY A 160 1.27 8.82 -14.92
C GLY A 160 2.07 7.59 -14.50
N GLU A 161 2.91 7.68 -13.46
CA GLU A 161 3.54 6.50 -12.87
C GLU A 161 2.54 5.67 -12.04
N GLU A 162 2.65 4.34 -12.12
CA GLU A 162 1.90 3.42 -11.27
C GLU A 162 2.46 3.44 -9.85
N LEU A 163 1.60 3.62 -8.85
CA LEU A 163 1.96 3.55 -7.45
C LEU A 163 2.09 2.08 -7.03
N THR A 164 3.20 1.75 -6.37
CA THR A 164 3.49 0.40 -5.90
C THR A 164 4.24 0.41 -4.58
N TYR A 165 4.00 -0.59 -3.72
CA TYR A 165 4.75 -0.78 -2.48
C TYR A 165 5.12 -2.26 -2.28
N ASP A 166 6.07 -2.52 -1.37
CA ASP A 166 6.38 -3.89 -0.97
C ASP A 166 5.29 -4.40 -0.01
N TYR A 167 4.59 -5.46 -0.40
CA TYR A 167 3.51 -6.04 0.40
C TYR A 167 4.02 -6.73 1.66
N LYS A 168 5.32 -7.09 1.70
CA LYS A 168 5.96 -7.76 2.85
C LYS A 168 5.14 -8.93 3.37
N PHE A 169 4.70 -9.79 2.45
CA PHE A 169 4.00 -11.00 2.83
C PHE A 169 4.88 -11.87 3.72
N ASP A 170 4.27 -12.48 4.73
CA ASP A 170 4.94 -13.46 5.56
C ASP A 170 5.37 -14.63 4.67
N TYR A 171 6.61 -15.11 4.88
CA TYR A 171 7.15 -16.27 4.18
C TYR A 171 6.31 -17.49 4.55
N GLU A 172 5.62 -18.08 3.57
CA GLU A 172 4.96 -19.38 3.72
C GLU A 172 5.84 -20.48 3.11
N ASP A 173 5.71 -21.71 3.63
CA ASP A 173 6.43 -22.89 3.10
C ASP A 173 6.25 -23.04 1.58
N ASP A 174 7.23 -23.70 0.94
CA ASP A 174 7.44 -23.77 -0.52
C ASP A 174 6.22 -24.12 -1.40
N GLY A 175 5.13 -24.63 -0.83
CA GLY A 175 3.89 -24.99 -1.51
C GLY A 175 2.94 -23.83 -1.88
N HIS A 176 3.17 -22.62 -1.37
CA HIS A 176 2.24 -21.48 -1.55
C HIS A 176 2.92 -20.20 -2.08
N LYS A 177 3.91 -20.34 -2.97
CA LYS A 177 4.58 -19.18 -3.56
C LYS A 177 3.70 -18.44 -4.56
N ILE A 178 3.68 -17.12 -4.43
CA ILE A 178 2.81 -16.23 -5.20
C ILE A 178 3.66 -15.46 -6.21
N PRO A 179 3.50 -15.68 -7.53
CA PRO A 179 4.42 -15.13 -8.53
C PRO A 179 4.31 -13.61 -8.58
N CYS A 180 5.45 -12.94 -8.54
CA CYS A 180 5.55 -11.50 -8.68
C CYS A 180 5.65 -11.10 -10.17
N LEU A 181 4.71 -10.27 -10.63
CA LEU A 181 4.62 -9.80 -12.01
C LEU A 181 5.10 -8.35 -12.20
N CYS A 182 5.81 -7.79 -11.22
CA CYS A 182 6.18 -6.37 -11.21
C CYS A 182 7.16 -5.94 -12.32
N SER A 183 7.79 -6.89 -13.01
CA SER A 183 8.75 -6.65 -14.10
C SER A 183 9.96 -5.77 -13.74
N ALA A 184 10.22 -5.55 -12.44
CA ALA A 184 11.38 -4.81 -11.98
C ALA A 184 12.68 -5.61 -12.28
N SER A 185 13.77 -4.91 -12.58
CA SER A 185 15.07 -5.54 -12.87
C SER A 185 15.61 -6.36 -11.69
N ASN A 186 15.24 -5.98 -10.47
CA ASN A 186 15.58 -6.64 -9.21
C ASN A 186 14.41 -7.50 -8.66
N CYS A 187 13.50 -7.97 -9.51
CA CYS A 187 12.34 -8.75 -9.07
C CYS A 187 12.75 -10.05 -8.35
N ARG A 188 12.20 -10.28 -7.15
CA ARG A 188 12.37 -11.51 -6.34
C ARG A 188 11.68 -12.74 -6.94
N LYS A 189 10.93 -12.57 -8.04
CA LYS A 189 10.04 -13.56 -8.69
C LYS A 189 8.83 -13.99 -7.87
N TRP A 190 8.86 -13.81 -6.56
CA TRP A 190 7.79 -14.16 -5.62
C TRP A 190 7.46 -12.97 -4.72
N MET A 191 6.21 -12.91 -4.27
CA MET A 191 5.73 -11.85 -3.38
C MET A 191 5.89 -12.20 -1.90
N ASN A 192 5.98 -13.50 -1.59
CA ASN A 192 6.27 -14.12 -0.31
C ASN A 192 7.59 -14.90 -0.34
#